data_AF-A0A117NN44-F1
#
_entry.id   AF-A0A117NN44-F1
#
_cell.length_a   1.000
_cell.length_b   1.000
_cell.length_c   1.000
_cell.angle_alpha   90.00
_cell.angle_beta   90.00
_cell.angle_gamma   90.00
#
_symmetry.space_group_name_H-M   'P 1'
#
loop_
_entity.id
_entity.type
_entity.pdbx_description
1 polymer ?
#
loop_
_entity_poly.entity_id
_entity_poly.type
_entity_poly.pdbx_seq_one_letter_code
_entity_poly.pdbx_strand_id
1 'polypeptide(L)'
;MASMGFAEPTLFELVPTLMGESNFATWTTSLKWTLDSRDLRYYELLTGAWSEPRVVDPTQPTPAEVEARTQWDTASRYLLPLLNATVHETVKFYILDANNARNAYAHLHRAFAARSYDVGFSIFLKFMNTTYTSNRPQAFVNEWRVALGELQECNSTKLTPLLIFYHFLNAVSVNPAVHPWLDSFLYSKVSTDTTIEATFADFVVSEDRRLNSINQAQNFSLAKANPLPFFCQFHNRQAGHSSENCFRNPANQLPLDQLVMTPVTAPVQAPAEHTVTEDLSAQ
;
A
#
# COMPACT_ATOMS: atom_id res chain seq x y z
N MET A 1 -11.01 -50.35 -23.12
CA MET A 1 -10.45 -49.10 -22.57
C MET A 1 -11.54 -48.45 -21.73
N ALA A 2 -11.31 -48.29 -20.43
CA ALA A 2 -12.27 -47.69 -19.52
C ALA A 2 -12.39 -46.19 -19.83
N SER A 3 -13.62 -45.72 -20.07
CA SER A 3 -13.92 -44.30 -20.16
C SER A 3 -13.73 -43.70 -18.76
N MET A 4 -12.66 -42.93 -18.55
CA MET A 4 -12.59 -42.05 -17.39
C MET A 4 -13.65 -40.97 -17.58
N GLY A 5 -14.85 -41.21 -17.05
CA GLY A 5 -15.88 -40.18 -16.97
C GLY A 5 -15.35 -39.06 -16.09
N PHE A 6 -15.02 -37.92 -16.70
CA PHE A 6 -14.85 -36.68 -15.96
C PHE A 6 -16.19 -36.38 -15.29
N ALA A 7 -16.26 -36.51 -13.98
CA ALA A 7 -17.40 -36.05 -13.21
C ALA A 7 -17.50 -34.53 -13.36
N GLU A 8 -18.69 -34.03 -13.66
CA GLU A 8 -18.92 -32.58 -13.73
C GLU A 8 -18.63 -31.97 -12.36
N PRO A 9 -17.80 -30.91 -12.27
CA PRO A 9 -17.48 -30.29 -10.99
C PRO A 9 -18.74 -29.80 -10.28
N THR A 10 -18.80 -30.04 -8.97
CA THR A 10 -19.95 -29.59 -8.19
C THR A 10 -19.93 -28.07 -8.07
N LEU A 11 -21.10 -27.45 -7.85
CA LEU A 11 -21.17 -25.98 -7.73
C LEU A 11 -20.32 -25.45 -6.56
N PHE A 12 -20.13 -26.26 -5.51
CA PHE A 12 -19.27 -25.95 -4.37
C PHE A 12 -17.77 -25.96 -4.71
N GLU A 13 -17.35 -26.70 -5.75
CA GLU A 13 -15.97 -26.71 -6.21
C GLU A 13 -15.62 -25.47 -7.06
N LEU A 14 -16.63 -24.87 -7.70
CA LEU A 14 -16.45 -23.76 -8.63
C LEU A 14 -16.77 -22.39 -8.02
N VAL A 15 -17.64 -22.36 -7.01
CA VAL A 15 -18.05 -21.12 -6.32
C VAL A 15 -17.41 -21.10 -4.93
N PRO A 16 -16.57 -20.10 -4.60
CA PRO A 16 -16.00 -20.00 -3.26
C PRO A 16 -17.12 -19.83 -2.22
N THR A 17 -16.88 -20.19 -0.97
CA THR A 17 -17.90 -19.97 0.08
C THR A 17 -18.07 -18.47 0.36
N LEU A 18 -19.30 -17.95 0.33
CA LEU A 18 -19.61 -16.58 0.73
C LEU A 18 -19.41 -16.41 2.24
N MET A 19 -18.41 -15.62 2.61
CA MET A 19 -18.07 -15.32 4.00
C MET A 19 -18.66 -13.99 4.47
N GLY A 20 -18.93 -13.07 3.54
CA GLY A 20 -19.53 -11.77 3.80
C GLY A 20 -19.14 -10.75 2.73
N GLU A 21 -19.03 -9.49 3.15
CA GLU A 21 -18.80 -8.32 2.27
C GLU A 21 -17.48 -8.40 1.52
N SER A 22 -16.43 -8.91 2.17
CA SER A 22 -15.06 -8.96 1.66
C SER A 22 -14.89 -9.83 0.42
N ASN A 23 -15.73 -10.86 0.25
CA ASN A 23 -15.67 -11.75 -0.90
C ASN A 23 -16.96 -11.82 -1.72
N PHE A 24 -17.92 -10.92 -1.47
CA PHE A 24 -19.21 -10.92 -2.17
C PHE A 24 -19.08 -10.71 -3.69
N ALA A 25 -18.17 -9.83 -4.13
CA ALA A 25 -17.92 -9.58 -5.56
C ALA A 25 -17.37 -10.83 -6.27
N THR A 26 -16.37 -11.47 -5.67
CA THR A 26 -15.78 -12.72 -6.17
C THR A 26 -16.81 -13.85 -6.19
N TRP A 27 -17.55 -14.03 -5.08
CA TRP A 27 -18.62 -15.01 -4.97
C TRP A 27 -19.69 -14.82 -6.06
N THR A 28 -20.18 -13.60 -6.24
CA THR A 28 -21.22 -13.27 -7.23
C THR A 28 -20.73 -13.53 -8.65
N THR A 29 -19.46 -13.18 -8.94
CA THR A 29 -18.86 -13.41 -10.27
C THR A 29 -18.72 -14.91 -10.56
N SER A 30 -18.16 -15.69 -9.62
CA SER A 30 -18.02 -17.14 -9.77
C SER A 30 -19.37 -17.84 -9.87
N LEU A 31 -20.35 -17.42 -9.06
CA LEU A 31 -21.72 -17.91 -9.11
C LEU A 31 -22.33 -17.65 -10.49
N LYS A 32 -22.21 -16.42 -11.02
CA LYS A 32 -22.71 -16.08 -12.35
C LYS A 32 -22.13 -17.00 -13.41
N TRP A 33 -20.80 -17.11 -13.48
CA TRP A 33 -20.14 -17.91 -14.52
C TRP A 33 -20.52 -19.39 -14.45
N THR A 34 -20.64 -19.94 -13.25
CA THR A 34 -20.99 -21.35 -13.04
C THR A 34 -22.46 -21.63 -13.39
N LEU A 35 -23.36 -20.69 -13.12
CA LEU A 35 -24.77 -20.82 -13.49
C LEU A 35 -24.96 -20.62 -15.00
N ASP A 36 -24.33 -19.61 -15.59
CA ASP A 36 -24.39 -19.33 -17.03
C ASP A 36 -23.86 -20.50 -17.87
N SER A 37 -22.87 -21.26 -17.36
CA SER A 37 -22.36 -22.46 -18.05
C SER A 37 -23.34 -23.63 -18.03
N ARG A 38 -24.37 -23.60 -17.17
CA ARG A 38 -25.38 -24.67 -17.03
C ARG A 38 -26.70 -24.33 -17.71
N ASP A 39 -27.28 -23.17 -17.39
CA ASP A 39 -28.46 -22.60 -18.04
C ASP A 39 -28.44 -21.09 -17.81
N LEU A 40 -28.43 -20.30 -18.89
CA LEU A 40 -28.43 -18.84 -18.84
C LEU A 40 -29.59 -18.28 -18.01
N ARG A 41 -30.72 -18.99 -17.96
CA ARG A 41 -31.90 -18.57 -17.21
C ARG A 41 -31.72 -18.66 -15.70
N TYR A 42 -30.75 -19.42 -15.20
CA TYR A 42 -30.53 -19.55 -13.76
C TYR A 42 -30.08 -18.24 -13.13
N TYR A 43 -29.09 -17.57 -13.71
CA TYR A 43 -28.66 -16.28 -13.20
C TYR A 43 -29.71 -15.18 -13.45
N GLU A 44 -30.47 -15.28 -14.54
CA GLU A 44 -31.62 -14.40 -14.80
C GLU A 44 -32.72 -14.55 -13.75
N LEU A 45 -32.98 -15.76 -13.24
CA LEU A 45 -33.93 -16.01 -12.15
C LEU A 45 -33.47 -15.32 -10.87
N LEU A 46 -32.19 -15.48 -10.51
CA LEU A 46 -31.63 -14.89 -9.29
C LEU A 46 -31.69 -13.36 -9.31
N THR A 47 -31.33 -12.75 -10.43
CA THR A 47 -31.34 -11.30 -10.62
C THR A 47 -32.73 -10.72 -10.87
N GLY A 48 -33.71 -11.58 -11.16
CA GLY A 48 -35.09 -11.19 -11.44
C GLY A 48 -35.37 -10.79 -12.89
N ALA A 49 -34.38 -10.94 -13.79
CA ALA A 49 -34.60 -10.80 -15.24
C ALA A 49 -35.60 -11.85 -15.74
N TRP A 50 -35.51 -13.09 -15.25
CA TRP A 50 -36.56 -14.09 -15.41
C TRP A 50 -37.56 -13.99 -14.26
N SER A 51 -38.60 -13.21 -14.50
CA SER A 51 -39.64 -12.91 -13.51
C SER A 51 -40.56 -14.10 -13.25
N GLU A 52 -41.07 -14.18 -12.01
CA GLU A 52 -42.10 -15.14 -11.63
C GLU A 52 -43.34 -14.95 -12.52
N PRO A 53 -43.79 -16.00 -13.24
CA PRO A 53 -44.97 -15.91 -14.08
C PRO A 53 -46.21 -15.55 -13.26
N ARG A 54 -46.92 -14.51 -13.69
CA ARG A 54 -48.22 -14.11 -13.14
C ARG A 54 -49.32 -14.62 -14.07
N VAL A 55 -50.29 -15.32 -13.50
CA VAL A 55 -51.47 -15.77 -14.25
C VAL A 55 -52.38 -14.57 -14.50
N VAL A 56 -52.83 -14.38 -15.74
CA VAL A 56 -53.73 -13.27 -16.10
C VAL A 56 -55.13 -13.46 -15.50
N ASP A 57 -55.63 -14.70 -15.50
CA ASP A 57 -56.84 -15.12 -14.79
C ASP A 57 -56.56 -16.38 -13.93
N PRO A 58 -56.49 -16.26 -12.59
CA PRO A 58 -56.22 -17.39 -11.69
C PRO A 58 -57.24 -18.53 -11.79
N THR A 59 -58.42 -18.29 -12.37
CA THR A 59 -59.50 -19.28 -12.47
C THR A 59 -59.42 -20.13 -13.74
N GLN A 60 -58.70 -19.66 -14.78
CA GLN A 60 -58.49 -20.36 -16.05
C GLN A 60 -57.08 -20.13 -16.62
N PRO A 61 -56.04 -20.75 -16.03
CA PRO A 61 -54.69 -20.63 -16.55
C PRO A 61 -54.56 -21.35 -17.90
N THR A 62 -53.90 -20.70 -18.86
CA THR A 62 -53.56 -21.32 -20.14
C THR A 62 -52.45 -22.38 -19.96
N PRO A 63 -52.37 -23.40 -20.84
CA PRO A 63 -51.30 -24.40 -20.77
C PRO A 63 -49.89 -23.79 -20.76
N ALA A 64 -49.68 -22.69 -21.50
CA ALA A 64 -48.41 -21.98 -21.56
C ALA A 64 -48.06 -21.30 -20.22
N GLU A 65 -49.03 -20.71 -19.52
CA GLU A 65 -48.82 -20.12 -18.19
C GLU A 65 -48.49 -21.20 -17.15
N VAL A 66 -49.16 -22.35 -17.20
CA VAL A 66 -48.87 -23.49 -16.32
C VAL A 66 -47.46 -24.01 -16.57
N GLU A 67 -47.06 -24.16 -17.82
CA GLU A 67 -45.71 -24.60 -18.19
C GLU A 67 -44.64 -23.60 -17.72
N ALA A 68 -44.81 -22.31 -18.01
CA ALA A 68 -43.89 -21.26 -17.58
C ALA A 68 -43.73 -21.23 -16.06
N ARG A 69 -44.84 -21.34 -15.31
CA ARG A 69 -44.84 -21.42 -13.85
C ARG A 69 -44.06 -22.64 -13.36
N THR A 70 -44.33 -23.80 -13.97
CA THR A 70 -43.66 -25.06 -13.62
C THR A 70 -42.15 -24.98 -13.86
N GLN A 71 -41.71 -24.40 -14.98
CA GLN A 71 -40.31 -24.19 -15.29
C GLN A 71 -39.65 -23.26 -14.26
N TRP A 72 -40.28 -22.14 -13.93
CA TRP A 72 -39.77 -21.18 -12.95
C TRP A 72 -39.65 -21.80 -11.55
N ASP A 73 -40.71 -22.50 -11.08
CA ASP A 73 -40.71 -23.14 -9.77
C ASP A 73 -39.68 -24.27 -9.69
N THR A 74 -39.46 -25.02 -10.78
CA THR A 74 -38.45 -26.09 -10.85
C THR A 74 -37.05 -25.51 -10.76
N ALA A 75 -36.75 -24.46 -11.53
CA ALA A 75 -35.45 -23.78 -11.48
C ALA A 75 -35.20 -23.16 -10.10
N SER A 76 -36.21 -22.49 -9.52
CA SER A 76 -36.12 -21.92 -8.18
C SER A 76 -35.85 -22.96 -7.09
N ARG A 77 -36.55 -24.10 -7.12
CA ARG A 77 -36.33 -25.23 -6.19
C ARG A 77 -34.96 -25.87 -6.36
N TYR A 78 -34.43 -25.91 -7.57
CA TYR A 78 -33.07 -26.38 -7.84
C TYR A 78 -32.00 -25.42 -7.30
N LEU A 79 -32.18 -24.11 -7.50
CA LEU A 79 -31.18 -23.10 -7.15
C LEU A 79 -31.11 -22.77 -5.65
N LEU A 80 -32.22 -22.84 -4.93
CA LEU A 80 -32.26 -22.49 -3.50
C LEU A 80 -31.28 -23.32 -2.63
N PRO A 81 -31.26 -24.67 -2.68
CA PRO A 81 -30.29 -25.46 -1.92
C PRO A 81 -28.85 -25.25 -2.41
N LEU A 82 -28.66 -24.97 -3.69
CA LEU A 82 -27.33 -24.66 -4.26
C LEU A 82 -26.78 -23.35 -3.70
N LEU A 83 -27.59 -22.29 -3.69
CA LEU A 83 -27.23 -21.03 -3.04
C LEU A 83 -26.86 -21.28 -1.58
N ASN A 84 -27.70 -21.98 -0.83
CA ASN A 84 -27.46 -22.30 0.58
C ASN A 84 -26.14 -23.06 0.80
N ALA A 85 -25.77 -23.95 -0.12
CA ALA A 85 -24.49 -24.69 -0.05
C ALA A 85 -23.25 -23.80 -0.28
N THR A 86 -23.39 -22.70 -1.02
CA THR A 86 -22.28 -21.75 -1.27
C THR A 86 -22.12 -20.69 -0.19
N VAL A 87 -22.93 -20.72 0.86
CA VAL A 87 -22.99 -19.67 1.88
C VAL A 87 -22.44 -20.20 3.20
N HIS A 88 -21.53 -19.45 3.82
CA HIS A 88 -20.98 -19.80 5.13
C HIS A 88 -22.07 -19.80 6.20
N GLU A 89 -21.92 -20.63 7.25
CA GLU A 89 -22.91 -20.77 8.31
C GLU A 89 -23.29 -19.43 8.96
N THR A 90 -22.30 -18.56 9.18
CA THR A 90 -22.51 -17.21 9.73
C THR A 90 -23.24 -16.26 8.79
N VAL A 91 -23.44 -16.61 7.52
CA VAL A 91 -24.14 -15.78 6.53
C VAL A 91 -25.54 -16.34 6.24
N LYS A 92 -25.80 -17.60 6.57
CA LYS A 92 -27.10 -18.25 6.31
C LYS A 92 -28.27 -17.54 6.97
N PHE A 93 -28.05 -16.78 8.05
CA PHE A 93 -29.11 -16.00 8.69
C PHE A 93 -29.80 -14.99 7.75
N TYR A 94 -29.10 -14.50 6.71
CA TYR A 94 -29.69 -13.59 5.73
C TYR A 94 -30.70 -14.27 4.79
N ILE A 95 -30.67 -15.61 4.67
CA ILE A 95 -31.51 -16.38 3.75
C ILE A 95 -32.49 -17.34 4.45
N LEU A 96 -32.57 -17.31 5.78
CA LEU A 96 -33.46 -18.19 6.55
C LEU A 96 -34.92 -18.07 6.13
N ASP A 97 -35.39 -16.84 5.91
CA ASP A 97 -36.79 -16.56 5.55
C ASP A 97 -37.03 -16.57 4.03
N ALA A 98 -36.04 -16.94 3.23
CA ALA A 98 -36.17 -16.96 1.78
C ALA A 98 -36.97 -18.18 1.31
N ASN A 99 -38.16 -17.93 0.78
CA ASN A 99 -39.05 -18.96 0.23
C ASN A 99 -38.70 -19.39 -1.21
N ASN A 100 -37.76 -18.74 -1.87
CA ASN A 100 -37.31 -19.06 -3.22
C ASN A 100 -35.87 -18.55 -3.45
N ALA A 101 -35.22 -19.06 -4.51
CA ALA A 101 -33.83 -18.73 -4.81
C ALA A 101 -33.60 -17.24 -5.11
N ARG A 102 -34.57 -16.59 -5.76
CA ARG A 102 -34.52 -15.15 -6.05
C ARG A 102 -34.49 -14.32 -4.77
N ASN A 103 -35.35 -14.62 -3.81
CA ASN A 103 -35.42 -13.91 -2.54
C ASN A 103 -34.15 -14.16 -1.71
N ALA A 104 -33.62 -15.38 -1.70
CA ALA A 104 -32.35 -15.69 -1.06
C ALA A 104 -31.22 -14.84 -1.64
N TYR A 105 -31.07 -14.84 -2.96
CA TYR A 105 -30.06 -14.01 -3.63
C TYR A 105 -30.27 -12.51 -3.37
N ALA A 106 -31.52 -12.02 -3.45
CA ALA A 106 -31.83 -10.62 -3.19
C ALA A 106 -31.50 -10.18 -1.76
N HIS A 107 -31.68 -11.05 -0.76
CA HIS A 107 -31.29 -10.77 0.62
C HIS A 107 -29.78 -10.67 0.77
N LEU A 108 -29.02 -11.63 0.21
CA LEU A 108 -27.56 -11.59 0.21
C LEU A 108 -27.04 -10.35 -0.52
N HIS A 109 -27.61 -10.04 -1.69
CA HIS A 109 -27.25 -8.87 -2.46
C HIS A 109 -27.56 -7.57 -1.70
N ARG A 110 -28.71 -7.47 -1.03
CA ARG A 110 -29.02 -6.29 -0.19
C ARG A 110 -28.06 -6.16 1.00
N ALA A 111 -27.67 -7.27 1.61
CA ALA A 111 -26.77 -7.27 2.76
C ALA A 111 -25.35 -6.85 2.38
N PHE A 112 -24.86 -7.29 1.20
CA PHE A 112 -23.43 -7.24 0.90
C PHE A 112 -23.06 -6.40 -0.32
N ALA A 113 -23.93 -6.19 -1.31
CA ALA A 113 -23.53 -5.51 -2.55
C ALA A 113 -23.12 -4.04 -2.33
N ALA A 114 -23.91 -3.29 -1.55
CA ALA A 114 -23.59 -1.87 -1.27
C ALA A 114 -22.29 -1.75 -0.46
N ARG A 115 -22.13 -2.59 0.57
CA ARG A 115 -20.94 -2.57 1.43
C ARG A 115 -19.71 -3.09 0.71
N SER A 116 -19.87 -4.06 -0.19
CA SER A 116 -18.80 -4.55 -1.06
C SER A 116 -18.34 -3.47 -2.05
N TYR A 117 -19.26 -2.64 -2.57
CA TYR A 117 -18.90 -1.46 -3.35
C TYR A 117 -18.12 -0.45 -2.52
N ASP A 118 -18.58 -0.11 -1.31
CA ASP A 118 -17.90 0.85 -0.43
C ASP A 118 -16.48 0.38 -0.06
N VAL A 119 -16.33 -0.91 0.24
CA VAL A 119 -15.03 -1.55 0.51
C VAL A 119 -14.14 -1.50 -0.73
N GLY A 120 -14.66 -1.93 -1.89
CA GLY A 120 -13.92 -1.91 -3.16
C GLY A 120 -13.51 -0.50 -3.58
N PHE A 121 -14.38 0.48 -3.40
CA PHE A 121 -14.11 1.89 -3.67
C PHE A 121 -13.08 2.47 -2.70
N SER A 122 -13.15 2.10 -1.42
CA SER A 122 -12.15 2.52 -0.42
C SER A 122 -10.76 1.96 -0.75
N ILE A 123 -10.67 0.70 -1.20
CA ILE A 123 -9.43 0.09 -1.66
C ILE A 123 -8.92 0.78 -2.94
N PHE A 124 -9.81 1.08 -3.88
CA PHE A 124 -9.46 1.86 -5.07
C PHE A 124 -8.91 3.24 -4.70
N LEU A 125 -9.57 3.98 -3.81
CA LEU A 125 -9.09 5.28 -3.35
C LEU A 125 -7.74 5.17 -2.63
N LYS A 126 -7.55 4.14 -1.80
CA LYS A 126 -6.26 3.87 -1.16
C LYS A 126 -5.17 3.71 -2.21
N PHE A 127 -5.37 2.83 -3.20
CA PHE A 127 -4.42 2.61 -4.29
C PHE A 127 -4.13 3.90 -5.08
N MET A 128 -5.16 4.65 -5.48
CA MET A 128 -5.00 5.91 -6.23
C MET A 128 -4.22 6.97 -5.43
N ASN A 129 -4.34 6.96 -4.10
CA ASN A 129 -3.70 7.94 -3.23
C ASN A 129 -2.33 7.48 -2.70
N THR A 130 -1.93 6.22 -2.91
CA THR A 130 -0.58 5.73 -2.58
C THR A 130 0.43 6.38 -3.51
N THR A 131 0.97 7.52 -3.08
CA THR A 131 1.89 8.37 -3.84
C THR A 131 3.21 8.51 -3.10
N TYR A 132 4.30 8.68 -3.85
CA TYR A 132 5.62 8.81 -3.26
C TYR A 132 5.76 10.21 -2.68
N THR A 133 5.65 10.33 -1.36
CA THR A 133 5.78 11.61 -0.63
C THR A 133 6.86 11.58 0.44
N SER A 134 7.34 10.39 0.81
CA SER A 134 8.38 10.19 1.82
C SER A 134 9.75 10.02 1.18
N ASN A 135 10.83 10.28 1.92
CA ASN A 135 12.20 9.96 1.49
C ASN A 135 12.55 8.48 1.76
N ARG A 136 11.61 7.55 1.52
CA ARG A 136 11.77 6.11 1.78
C ARG A 136 11.31 5.29 0.56
N PRO A 137 12.12 5.22 -0.52
CA PRO A 137 11.69 4.67 -1.80
C PRO A 137 11.27 3.19 -1.72
N GLN A 138 12.03 2.35 -1.01
CA GLN A 138 11.68 0.93 -0.86
C GLN A 138 10.36 0.72 -0.09
N ALA A 139 10.11 1.53 0.95
CA ALA A 139 8.89 1.44 1.73
C ALA A 139 7.67 1.80 0.87
N PHE A 140 7.78 2.88 0.08
CA PHE A 140 6.75 3.27 -0.87
C PHE A 140 6.46 2.16 -1.90
N VAL A 141 7.48 1.56 -2.53
CA VAL A 141 7.27 0.48 -3.50
C VAL A 141 6.53 -0.69 -2.85
N ASN A 142 6.90 -1.08 -1.63
CA ASN A 142 6.24 -2.15 -0.91
C ASN A 142 4.76 -1.83 -0.62
N GLU A 143 4.47 -0.63 -0.12
CA GLU A 143 3.10 -0.17 0.16
C GLU A 143 2.25 -0.13 -1.11
N TRP A 144 2.81 0.40 -2.20
CA TRP A 144 2.14 0.49 -3.50
C TRP A 144 1.81 -0.90 -4.06
N ARG A 145 2.73 -1.88 -3.93
CA ARG A 145 2.48 -3.28 -4.33
C ARG A 145 1.37 -3.93 -3.51
N VAL A 146 1.34 -3.68 -2.20
CA VAL A 146 0.28 -4.20 -1.34
C VAL A 146 -1.07 -3.61 -1.76
N ALA A 147 -1.14 -2.30 -1.99
CA ALA A 147 -2.37 -1.65 -2.45
C ALA A 147 -2.83 -2.17 -3.83
N LEU A 148 -1.90 -2.43 -4.76
CA LEU A 148 -2.22 -3.08 -6.04
C LEU A 148 -2.77 -4.49 -5.85
N GLY A 149 -2.17 -5.29 -4.96
CA GLY A 149 -2.64 -6.64 -4.63
C GLY A 149 -4.06 -6.63 -4.06
N GLU A 150 -4.32 -5.78 -3.07
CA GLU A 150 -5.67 -5.58 -2.49
C GLU A 150 -6.70 -5.21 -3.56
N LEU A 151 -6.35 -4.30 -4.50
CA LEU A 151 -7.24 -3.90 -5.58
C LEU A 151 -7.51 -5.06 -6.57
N GLN A 152 -6.50 -5.85 -6.89
CA GLN A 152 -6.62 -7.00 -7.81
C GLN A 152 -7.41 -8.16 -7.18
N GLU A 153 -7.42 -8.29 -5.85
CA GLU A 153 -8.22 -9.28 -5.13
C GLU A 153 -9.70 -8.89 -5.05
N CYS A 154 -9.99 -7.60 -4.91
CA CYS A 154 -11.37 -7.11 -4.80
C CYS A 154 -12.06 -6.88 -6.14
N ASN A 155 -11.31 -6.67 -7.22
CA ASN A 155 -11.90 -6.34 -8.53
C ASN A 155 -11.81 -7.53 -9.50
N SER A 156 -12.96 -7.97 -10.02
CA SER A 156 -13.04 -9.03 -11.03
C SER A 156 -12.30 -8.67 -12.33
N THR A 157 -12.08 -7.38 -12.60
CA THR A 157 -11.34 -6.92 -13.78
C THR A 157 -9.87 -6.71 -13.44
N LYS A 158 -9.00 -7.58 -13.96
CA LYS A 158 -7.54 -7.41 -13.82
C LYS A 158 -7.10 -6.14 -14.55
N LEU A 159 -6.39 -5.26 -13.84
CA LEU A 159 -5.70 -4.12 -14.45
C LEU A 159 -4.69 -4.61 -15.49
N THR A 160 -4.62 -3.93 -16.62
CA THR A 160 -3.62 -4.25 -17.64
C THR A 160 -2.22 -3.86 -17.15
N PRO A 161 -1.16 -4.57 -17.54
CA PRO A 161 0.22 -4.21 -17.18
C PRO A 161 0.57 -2.76 -17.54
N LEU A 162 0.01 -2.26 -18.64
CA LEU A 162 0.20 -0.87 -19.09
C LEU A 162 -0.41 0.15 -18.12
N LEU A 163 -1.63 -0.10 -17.62
CA LEU A 163 -2.27 0.77 -16.63
C LEU A 163 -1.53 0.77 -15.30
N ILE A 164 -1.08 -0.42 -14.86
CA ILE A 164 -0.26 -0.59 -13.65
C ILE A 164 1.01 0.25 -13.77
N PHE A 165 1.67 0.17 -14.92
CA PHE A 165 2.89 0.92 -15.22
C PHE A 165 2.68 2.43 -15.20
N TYR A 166 1.70 2.95 -15.94
CA TYR A 166 1.42 4.39 -15.94
C TYR A 166 0.98 4.92 -14.57
N HIS A 167 0.21 4.13 -13.82
CA HIS A 167 -0.19 4.50 -12.47
C HIS A 167 1.01 4.64 -11.55
N PHE A 168 1.98 3.70 -11.62
CA PHE A 168 3.21 3.81 -10.84
C PHE A 168 4.01 5.07 -11.18
N LEU A 169 4.20 5.36 -12.47
CA LEU A 169 4.90 6.57 -12.91
C LEU A 169 4.20 7.85 -12.43
N ASN A 170 2.87 7.87 -12.45
CA ASN A 170 2.10 8.98 -11.90
C ASN A 170 2.22 9.08 -10.38
N ALA A 171 2.24 7.95 -9.66
CA ALA A 171 2.36 7.94 -8.21
C ALA A 171 3.71 8.50 -7.73
N VAL A 172 4.80 8.27 -8.47
CA VAL A 172 6.13 8.81 -8.15
C VAL A 172 6.34 10.24 -8.63
N SER A 173 5.64 10.69 -9.67
CA SER A 173 5.76 12.05 -10.21
C SER A 173 5.23 13.14 -9.27
N VAL A 174 4.42 12.76 -8.28
CA VAL A 174 3.93 13.67 -7.23
C VAL A 174 5.09 14.31 -6.45
N ASN A 175 6.25 13.64 -6.34
CA ASN A 175 7.45 14.22 -5.76
C ASN A 175 8.33 14.87 -6.84
N PRO A 176 8.51 16.20 -6.84
CA PRO A 176 9.32 16.90 -7.84
C PRO A 176 10.78 16.42 -7.88
N ALA A 177 11.30 15.89 -6.77
CA ALA A 177 12.68 15.41 -6.70
C ALA A 177 12.93 14.19 -7.62
N VAL A 178 11.86 13.51 -8.04
CA VAL A 178 11.90 12.32 -8.89
C VAL A 178 11.89 12.67 -10.39
N HIS A 179 11.52 13.89 -10.77
CA HIS A 179 11.39 14.30 -12.18
C HIS A 179 12.65 14.04 -13.02
N PRO A 180 13.89 14.30 -12.54
CA PRO A 180 15.09 13.97 -13.32
C PRO A 180 15.22 12.48 -13.67
N TRP A 181 14.80 11.60 -12.75
CA TRP A 181 14.77 10.16 -13.01
C TRP A 181 13.66 9.81 -13.99
N LEU A 182 12.45 10.36 -13.83
CA LEU A 182 11.33 10.13 -14.75
C LEU A 182 11.66 10.54 -16.18
N ASP A 183 12.24 11.72 -16.36
CA ASP A 183 12.65 12.21 -17.68
C ASP A 183 13.68 11.26 -18.29
N SER A 184 14.75 10.94 -17.56
CA SER A 184 15.77 9.99 -18.03
C SER A 184 15.18 8.62 -18.36
N PHE A 185 14.27 8.12 -17.54
CA PHE A 185 13.64 6.83 -17.70
C PHE A 185 12.77 6.77 -18.96
N LEU A 186 11.99 7.82 -19.22
CA LEU A 186 11.13 7.95 -20.41
C LEU A 186 11.94 8.22 -21.70
N TYR A 187 13.06 8.94 -21.60
CA TYR A 187 13.96 9.22 -22.72
C TYR A 187 14.82 8.01 -23.10
N SER A 188 15.24 7.21 -22.11
CA SER A 188 15.76 5.88 -22.38
C SER A 188 14.59 5.13 -23.02
N LYS A 189 14.75 4.60 -24.24
CA LYS A 189 13.67 3.87 -24.91
C LYS A 189 13.25 2.73 -23.99
N VAL A 190 12.18 2.94 -23.20
CA VAL A 190 11.55 1.90 -22.38
C VAL A 190 11.24 0.78 -23.35
N SER A 191 12.07 -0.25 -23.37
CA SER A 191 11.88 -1.34 -24.32
C SER A 191 10.59 -2.04 -23.93
N THR A 192 9.96 -2.70 -24.89
CA THR A 192 8.81 -3.58 -24.63
C THR A 192 9.11 -4.68 -23.60
N ASP A 193 10.39 -4.90 -23.26
CA ASP A 193 10.86 -5.88 -22.28
C ASP A 193 11.06 -5.29 -20.88
N THR A 194 10.81 -3.99 -20.69
CA THR A 194 10.93 -3.34 -19.37
C THR A 194 9.80 -3.84 -18.48
N THR A 195 10.13 -4.71 -17.53
CA THR A 195 9.17 -5.20 -16.56
C THR A 195 8.88 -4.14 -15.52
N ILE A 196 7.68 -4.20 -14.92
CA ILE A 196 7.33 -3.35 -13.79
C ILE A 196 8.31 -3.54 -12.62
N GLU A 197 8.84 -4.75 -12.46
CA GLU A 197 9.83 -5.10 -11.43
C GLU A 197 11.18 -4.43 -11.67
N ALA A 198 11.64 -4.40 -12.92
CA ALA A 198 12.85 -3.66 -13.27
C ALA A 198 12.67 -2.15 -13.03
N THR A 199 11.47 -1.63 -13.29
CA THR A 199 11.11 -0.22 -13.05
C THR A 199 11.15 0.12 -11.55
N PHE A 200 10.63 -0.76 -10.70
CA PHE A 200 10.70 -0.59 -9.24
C PHE A 200 12.13 -0.56 -8.73
N ALA A 201 12.96 -1.50 -9.18
CA ALA A 201 14.36 -1.58 -8.78
C ALA A 201 15.16 -0.34 -9.22
N ASP A 202 14.96 0.10 -10.46
CA ASP A 202 15.63 1.30 -10.99
C ASP A 202 15.24 2.57 -10.23
N PHE A 203 13.94 2.74 -9.95
CA PHE A 203 13.43 3.84 -9.12
C PHE A 203 14.10 3.86 -7.73
N VAL A 204 14.11 2.73 -7.03
CA VAL A 204 14.69 2.64 -5.67
C VAL A 204 16.18 2.99 -5.68
N VAL A 205 16.94 2.43 -6.62
CA VAL A 205 18.37 2.70 -6.74
C VAL A 205 18.64 4.18 -7.05
N SER A 206 17.84 4.79 -7.92
CA SER A 206 17.96 6.21 -8.26
C SER A 206 17.69 7.11 -7.06
N GLU A 207 16.59 6.87 -6.34
CA GLU A 207 16.22 7.66 -5.17
C GLU A 207 17.18 7.47 -4.00
N ASP A 208 17.64 6.25 -3.74
CA ASP A 208 18.65 6.00 -2.70
C ASP A 208 19.95 6.73 -3.00
N ARG A 209 20.40 6.79 -4.26
CA ARG A 209 21.57 7.58 -4.66
C ARG A 209 21.34 9.07 -4.40
N ARG A 210 20.19 9.61 -4.85
CA ARG A 210 19.83 11.02 -4.66
C ARG A 210 19.82 11.41 -3.17
N LEU A 211 19.15 10.61 -2.34
CA LEU A 211 19.05 10.84 -0.90
C LEU A 211 20.41 10.74 -0.21
N ASN A 212 21.24 9.77 -0.58
CA ASN A 212 22.60 9.65 -0.05
C ASN A 212 23.49 10.83 -0.44
N SER A 213 23.38 11.33 -1.67
CA SER A 213 24.10 12.54 -2.11
C SER A 213 23.68 13.79 -1.33
N ILE A 214 22.39 13.94 -1.02
CA ILE A 214 21.90 15.05 -0.19
C ILE A 214 22.47 14.96 1.23
N ASN A 215 22.42 13.77 1.85
CA ASN A 215 22.96 13.56 3.19
C ASN A 215 24.47 13.83 3.24
N GLN A 216 25.23 13.41 2.22
CA GLN A 216 26.64 13.74 2.11
C GLN A 216 26.86 15.26 1.96
N ALA A 217 26.12 15.93 1.08
CA ALA A 217 26.24 17.38 0.88
C ALA A 217 25.89 18.20 2.14
N GLN A 218 24.89 17.75 2.92
CA GLN A 218 24.55 18.35 4.21
C GLN A 218 25.65 18.14 5.25
N ASN A 219 26.26 16.96 5.29
CA ASN A 219 27.40 16.68 6.18
C ASN A 219 28.62 17.55 5.84
N PHE A 220 28.87 17.83 4.55
CA PHE A 220 29.93 18.76 4.13
C PHE A 220 29.58 20.23 4.42
N SER A 221 28.30 20.62 4.40
CA SER A 221 27.88 21.99 4.77
C SER A 221 27.95 22.27 6.28
N LEU A 222 27.76 21.26 7.13
CA LEU A 222 27.99 21.40 8.58
C LEU A 222 29.48 21.46 8.95
N ALA A 223 30.36 21.01 8.04
CA ALA A 223 31.81 21.21 8.12
C ALA A 223 32.26 22.57 7.54
N LYS A 224 31.36 23.56 7.41
CA LYS A 224 31.77 24.95 7.27
C LYS A 224 32.40 25.36 8.60
N ALA A 225 33.70 25.07 8.70
CA ALA A 225 34.56 25.36 9.83
C ALA A 225 34.17 26.70 10.44
N ASN A 226 33.80 26.69 11.72
CA ASN A 226 33.84 27.92 12.51
C ASN A 226 35.20 28.56 12.21
N PRO A 227 35.25 29.81 11.71
CA PRO A 227 36.51 30.46 11.43
C PRO A 227 37.31 30.39 12.73
N LEU A 228 38.42 29.65 12.70
CA LEU A 228 39.25 29.54 13.89
C LEU A 228 39.68 30.97 14.26
N PRO A 229 39.62 31.35 15.54
CA PRO A 229 39.61 32.76 15.95
C PRO A 229 40.86 33.55 15.56
N PHE A 230 41.94 32.88 15.14
CA PHE A 230 43.21 33.51 14.84
C PHE A 230 43.74 33.09 13.47
N PHE A 231 44.43 34.01 12.80
CA PHE A 231 45.28 33.68 11.66
C PHE A 231 46.72 33.46 12.16
N CYS A 232 47.27 32.27 11.92
CA CYS A 232 48.62 31.91 12.33
C CYS A 232 49.59 32.08 11.16
N GLN A 233 50.50 33.04 11.25
CA GLN A 233 51.47 33.36 10.20
C GLN A 233 52.45 32.20 9.93
N PHE A 234 52.77 31.39 10.96
CA PHE A 234 53.68 30.25 10.82
C PHE A 234 53.08 29.02 10.12
N HIS A 235 51.74 28.92 10.08
CA HIS A 235 51.01 27.92 9.30
C HIS A 235 50.37 28.50 8.04
N ASN A 236 50.40 29.83 7.89
CA ASN A 236 49.73 30.61 6.84
C ASN A 236 48.25 30.22 6.63
N ARG A 237 47.52 29.98 7.73
CA ARG A 237 46.09 29.60 7.74
C ARG A 237 45.41 29.99 9.05
N GLN A 238 44.08 29.97 9.08
CA GLN A 238 43.31 30.09 10.33
C GLN A 238 43.62 28.90 11.27
N ALA A 239 43.81 29.18 12.55
CA ALA A 239 44.21 28.23 13.57
C ALA A 239 43.54 28.55 14.92
N GLY A 240 43.40 27.54 15.79
CA GLY A 240 42.87 27.73 17.15
C GLY A 240 43.81 28.44 18.12
N HIS A 241 44.95 28.95 17.63
CA HIS A 241 45.98 29.65 18.40
C HIS A 241 46.48 30.88 17.64
N SER A 242 46.86 31.94 18.36
CA SER A 242 47.54 33.10 17.78
C SER A 242 48.95 32.75 17.30
N SER A 243 49.53 33.61 16.47
CA SER A 243 50.93 33.45 16.03
C SER A 243 51.90 33.49 17.21
N GLU A 244 51.61 34.28 18.26
CA GLU A 244 52.48 34.34 19.45
C GLU A 244 52.56 32.99 20.15
N ASN A 245 51.46 32.23 20.21
CA ASN A 245 51.37 30.93 20.88
C ASN A 245 51.63 29.75 19.94
N CYS A 246 52.12 29.99 18.72
CA CYS A 246 52.38 28.93 17.77
C CYS A 246 53.65 28.16 18.15
N PHE A 247 53.62 26.83 18.12
CA PHE A 247 54.82 25.99 18.33
C PHE A 247 55.92 26.24 17.27
N ARG A 248 55.54 26.67 16.07
CA ARG A 248 56.47 27.04 15.00
C ARG A 248 57.04 28.46 15.16
N ASN A 249 56.56 29.23 16.15
CA ASN A 249 57.14 30.51 16.49
C ASN A 249 58.54 30.29 17.09
N PRO A 250 59.62 30.80 16.48
CA PRO A 250 60.96 30.68 17.03
C PRO A 250 61.08 31.23 18.46
N ALA A 251 60.25 32.20 18.85
CA ALA A 251 60.23 32.73 20.21
C ALA A 251 59.73 31.73 21.27
N ASN A 252 59.00 30.69 20.87
CA ASN A 252 58.50 29.63 21.75
C ASN A 252 59.40 28.39 21.78
N GLN A 253 60.46 28.38 20.97
CA GLN A 253 61.44 27.30 20.97
C GLN A 253 62.48 27.62 22.03
N LEU A 254 62.25 27.13 23.25
CA LEU A 254 63.24 27.21 24.32
C LEU A 254 64.47 26.37 23.92
N PRO A 255 65.71 26.90 24.08
CA PRO A 255 66.92 26.12 23.91
C PRO A 255 66.94 24.94 24.90
N LEU A 256 67.29 23.77 24.38
CA LEU A 256 67.38 22.50 25.09
C LEU A 256 68.62 22.46 26.03
N ASP A 257 68.78 23.44 26.92
CA ASP A 257 69.93 23.49 27.86
C ASP A 257 69.57 23.99 29.27
N GLN A 258 68.27 24.08 29.60
CA GLN A 258 67.80 24.31 30.98
C GLN A 258 66.75 23.30 31.40
N LEU A 259 67.15 22.03 31.48
CA LEU A 259 66.44 20.99 32.21
C LEU A 259 67.39 20.36 33.23
N VAL A 260 67.54 21.01 34.40
CA VAL A 260 68.03 20.38 35.64
C VAL A 260 67.16 20.79 36.82
N MET A 261 66.22 19.88 37.13
CA MET A 261 65.80 19.36 38.44
C MET A 261 65.36 20.30 39.60
N THR A 262 64.02 20.39 39.76
CA THR A 262 63.17 20.04 40.95
C THR A 262 63.51 20.58 42.36
N PRO A 263 62.50 20.90 43.22
CA PRO A 263 61.79 19.84 43.96
C PRO A 263 60.26 20.00 44.10
N VAL A 264 59.66 18.83 44.33
CA VAL A 264 58.27 18.53 44.68
C VAL A 264 57.84 19.25 45.96
N THR A 265 56.62 19.80 45.98
CA THR A 265 55.75 19.79 47.16
C THR A 265 54.30 20.01 46.75
N ALA A 266 53.43 19.02 46.99
CA ALA A 266 51.99 19.23 47.16
C ALA A 266 51.75 19.61 48.64
N PRO A 267 50.80 20.50 48.93
CA PRO A 267 49.47 20.09 49.43
C PRO A 267 48.34 20.85 48.68
N VAL A 268 47.23 20.21 48.32
CA VAL A 268 46.02 19.96 49.13
C VAL A 268 45.30 21.25 49.60
N GLN A 269 44.00 21.27 49.25
CA GLN A 269 42.85 21.98 49.83
C GLN A 269 42.46 23.38 49.31
N ALA A 270 41.21 23.38 48.82
CA ALA A 270 40.34 24.50 48.53
C ALA A 270 39.97 25.31 49.79
N PRO A 271 39.26 26.44 49.60
CA PRO A 271 38.13 26.76 50.45
C PRO A 271 36.82 26.73 49.64
N ALA A 272 35.83 26.12 50.27
CA ALA A 272 34.42 26.22 49.90
C ALA A 272 33.81 27.55 50.40
N GLU A 273 32.85 28.04 49.62
CA GLU A 273 31.61 28.73 50.01
C GLU A 273 31.61 30.02 50.86
N HIS A 274 30.95 31.06 50.31
CA HIS A 274 29.79 31.77 50.88
C HIS A 274 29.14 32.62 49.75
N THR A 275 27.90 32.36 49.27
CA THR A 275 26.60 32.97 49.64
C THR A 275 26.65 34.51 49.90
N VAL A 276 25.74 35.41 49.48
CA VAL A 276 24.32 35.39 49.05
C VAL A 276 23.92 36.79 48.50
N THR A 277 22.93 36.84 47.60
CA THR A 277 21.99 37.93 47.19
C THR A 277 22.41 39.41 47.12
N GLU A 278 22.08 40.09 46.00
CA GLU A 278 20.96 41.06 46.02
C GLU A 278 20.46 41.42 44.61
N ASP A 279 19.15 41.64 44.60
CA ASP A 279 18.21 41.98 43.56
C ASP A 279 18.46 43.38 42.99
N LEU A 280 18.05 43.65 41.75
CA LEU A 280 17.65 44.98 41.28
C LEU A 280 16.93 44.87 39.94
N SER A 281 15.66 44.49 40.03
CA SER A 281 14.63 45.07 39.17
C SER A 281 14.43 46.55 39.56
N ALA A 282 14.50 47.46 38.58
CA ALA A 282 13.54 48.57 38.35
C ALA A 282 14.14 49.66 37.45
N GLN A 283 13.79 49.65 36.16
CA GLN A 283 12.90 50.64 35.53
C GLN A 283 12.58 50.24 34.09
#